data_AF-A0A3D5HZE8-F1
#
_entry.id   AF-A0A3D5HZE8-F1
#
_cell.length_a   1.000
_cell.length_b   1.000
_cell.length_c   1.000
_cell.angle_alpha   90.00
_cell.angle_beta   90.00
_cell.angle_gamma   90.00
#
_symmetry.space_group_name_H-M   'P 1'
#
loop_
_entity.id
_entity.type
_entity.pdbx_description
1 polymer ?
#
loop_
_entity_poly.entity_id
_entity_poly.type
_entity_poly.pdbx_seq_one_letter_code
_entity_poly.pdbx_strand_id
1 'polypeptide(L)' 'PLLNAEELDWVRRGRNACGRGPRRGDPSVYGRASGFETMVGWLYLNQPERLQQLFHQLDLG' A
#
# COMPACT_ATOMS: atom_id res chain seq x y z
N PRO A 1 8.39 -2.89 -13.07
CA PRO A 1 7.51 -2.85 -11.86
C PRO A 1 7.04 -1.42 -11.62
N LEU A 2 5.77 -1.21 -11.30
CA LEU A 2 5.22 0.14 -11.05
C LEU A 2 5.85 0.80 -9.81
N LEU A 3 6.07 -0.01 -8.77
CA LEU A 3 6.66 0.40 -7.50
C LEU A 3 8.17 0.16 -7.47
N ASN A 4 8.90 1.07 -6.83
CA ASN A 4 10.32 0.92 -6.54
C ASN A 4 10.55 0.07 -5.26
N ALA A 5 11.80 -0.20 -4.92
CA ALA A 5 12.16 -1.07 -3.80
C ALA A 5 11.71 -0.52 -2.43
N GLU A 6 11.76 0.80 -2.24
CA GLU A 6 11.35 1.45 -0.99
C GLU A 6 9.83 1.39 -0.82
N GLU A 7 9.08 1.70 -1.88
CA GLU A 7 7.62 1.60 -1.92
C GLU A 7 7.15 0.17 -1.62
N LEU A 8 7.81 -0.83 -2.21
CA LEU A 8 7.55 -2.24 -1.92
C LEU A 8 7.87 -2.63 -0.47
N ASP A 9 8.91 -2.03 0.13
CA ASP A 9 9.25 -2.27 1.52
C ASP A 9 8.16 -1.73 2.45
N TRP A 10 7.59 -0.56 2.17
CA TRP A 10 6.45 -0.03 2.91
C TRP A 10 5.20 -0.92 2.80
N VAL A 11 4.91 -1.45 1.61
CA VAL A 11 3.82 -2.43 1.43
C VAL A 11 4.07 -3.67 2.29
N ARG A 12 5.29 -4.20 2.27
CA ARG A 12 5.67 -5.39 3.03
C ARG A 12 5.55 -5.15 4.54
N ARG A 13 6.03 -4.00 5.03
CA ARG A 13 5.93 -3.59 6.44
C ARG A 13 4.46 -3.52 6.88
N GLY A 14 3.62 -2.82 6.12
CA GLY A 14 2.19 -2.69 6.42
C GLY A 14 1.46 -4.03 6.48
N ARG A 15 1.70 -4.90 5.48
CA ARG A 15 1.12 -6.25 5.44
C ARG A 15 1.53 -7.11 6.63
N ASN A 16 2.81 -7.07 7.00
CA ASN A 16 3.34 -7.89 8.08
C ASN A 16 3.00 -7.33 9.48
N ALA A 17 2.73 -6.02 9.58
CA ALA A 17 2.27 -5.38 10.80
C ALA A 17 0.76 -5.58 11.04
N CYS A 18 -0.01 -5.86 9.99
CA CYS A 18 -1.42 -6.17 10.14
C CYS A 18 -1.56 -7.50 10.91
N GLY A 19 -2.36 -7.51 11.97
CA GLY A 19 -2.66 -8.73 12.72
C GLY A 19 -3.52 -9.71 11.92
N ARG A 20 -4.27 -10.57 12.61
CA ARG A 20 -5.18 -11.54 11.95
C ARG A 20 -6.29 -10.92 11.09
N GLY A 21 -6.48 -9.61 11.16
CA GLY A 21 -7.55 -8.91 10.45
C GLY A 21 -8.95 -9.22 11.00
N PRO A 22 -10.00 -8.74 10.32
CA PRO A 22 -11.37 -8.91 10.76
C PRO A 22 -11.79 -10.39 10.74
N ARG A 23 -12.67 -10.77 11.69
CA ARG A 23 -13.16 -12.16 11.87
C ARG A 23 -13.89 -12.70 10.64
N ARG A 24 -14.47 -11.82 9.81
CA ARG A 24 -15.17 -12.15 8.57
C ARG A 24 -14.47 -11.40 7.42
N GLY A 25 -13.51 -12.05 6.80
CA GLY A 25 -12.73 -11.51 5.68
C GLY A 25 -11.55 -12.43 5.38
N ASP A 26 -11.04 -12.38 4.13
CA ASP A 26 -9.81 -13.08 3.77
C ASP A 26 -8.60 -12.35 4.39
N PRO A 27 -7.84 -12.99 5.30
CA PRO A 27 -6.66 -12.38 5.91
C PRO A 27 -5.62 -11.93 4.88
N SER A 28 -5.52 -12.60 3.74
CA SER A 28 -4.63 -12.23 2.64
C SER A 28 -5.05 -10.92 1.98
N VAL A 29 -6.36 -10.73 1.74
CA VAL A 29 -6.91 -9.47 1.22
C VAL A 29 -6.69 -8.35 2.23
N TYR A 30 -6.97 -8.61 3.51
CA TYR A 30 -6.76 -7.63 4.57
C TYR A 30 -5.30 -7.18 4.67
N GLY A 31 -4.36 -8.13 4.67
CA GLY A 31 -2.94 -7.78 4.69
C GLY A 31 -2.48 -7.02 3.45
N ARG A 32 -3.01 -7.33 2.27
CA ARG A 32 -2.75 -6.53 1.06
C ARG A 32 -3.29 -5.11 1.20
N ALA A 33 -4.49 -4.93 1.76
CA ALA A 33 -5.07 -3.63 2.01
C ALA A 33 -4.23 -2.81 3.00
N SER A 34 -3.85 -3.39 4.14
CA SER A 34 -2.99 -2.71 5.12
C SER A 34 -1.60 -2.34 4.55
N GLY A 35 -1.02 -3.20 3.71
CA GLY A 35 0.20 -2.88 2.97
C GLY A 35 0.02 -1.68 2.04
N PHE A 36 -1.06 -1.66 1.27
CA PHE A 36 -1.40 -0.55 0.38
C PHE A 36 -1.62 0.76 1.14
N GLU A 37 -2.44 0.74 2.21
CA GLU A 37 -2.69 1.90 3.07
C GLU A 37 -1.41 2.47 3.66
N THR A 38 -0.49 1.60 4.10
CA THR A 38 0.80 2.02 4.67
C THR A 38 1.67 2.73 3.63
N MET A 39 1.77 2.18 2.42
CA MET A 39 2.52 2.80 1.33
C MET A 39 1.91 4.15 0.92
N VAL A 40 0.58 4.22 0.78
CA VAL A 40 -0.14 5.46 0.45
C VAL A 40 0.08 6.51 1.53
N GLY A 41 -0.05 6.15 2.80
CA GLY A 41 0.16 7.08 3.92
C GLY A 41 1.59 7.61 3.99
N TRP A 42 2.59 6.75 3.77
CA TRP A 42 3.98 7.19 3.74
C TRP A 42 4.27 8.13 2.56
N LEU A 43 3.80 7.80 1.36
CA LEU A 43 3.95 8.65 0.18
C LEU A 43 3.22 9.98 0.36
N TYR A 44 2.03 9.99 0.97
CA TYR A 44 1.30 11.22 1.25
C TYR A 44 2.11 12.18 2.13
N LEU A 45 2.82 11.65 3.14
CA LEU A 45 3.61 12.46 4.07
C LEU A 45 4.99 12.87 3.52
N ASN A 46 5.60 12.05 2.68
CA ASN A 46 7.02 12.22 2.29
C ASN A 46 7.22 12.53 0.81
N GLN A 47 6.36 12.03 -0.08
CA GLN A 47 6.51 12.12 -1.54
C GLN A 47 5.15 12.29 -2.25
N PRO A 48 4.42 13.40 -2.01
CA PRO A 48 3.06 13.58 -2.53
C PRO A 48 2.99 13.60 -4.07
N GLU A 49 4.02 14.11 -4.75
CA GLU A 49 4.09 14.07 -6.22
C GLU A 49 4.14 12.64 -6.76
N ARG A 50 4.92 11.76 -6.10
CA ARG A 50 5.00 10.35 -6.45
C ARG A 50 3.67 9.64 -6.22
N LEU A 51 2.96 9.98 -5.14
CA LEU A 51 1.60 9.46 -4.90
C LEU A 51 0.65 9.82 -6.03
N GLN A 52 0.67 11.09 -6.49
CA GLN A 52 -0.15 11.52 -7.62
C GLN A 52 0.18 10.77 -8.91
N GLN A 53 1.46 10.52 -9.20
CA GLN A 53 1.86 9.72 -10.36
C GLN A 53 1.26 8.30 -10.31
N LEU A 54 1.29 7.66 -9.14
CA LEU A 54 0.73 6.31 -8.97
C LEU A 54 -0.80 6.31 -9.14
N PHE A 55 -1.50 7.30 -8.60
CA PHE A 55 -2.95 7.42 -8.76
C PHE A 55 -3.36 7.73 -10.20
N HIS A 56 -2.61 8.58 -10.90
CA HIS A 56 -2.86 8.84 -12.31
C HIS A 56 -2.76 7.56 -13.15
N GLN A 57 -1.88 6.61 -12.79
CA GLN A 57 -1.82 5.33 -13.48
C GLN A 57 -3.01 4.40 -13.20
N LEU A 58 -3.72 4.58 -12.08
CA LEU A 58 -4.96 3.84 -11.80
C LEU A 58 -6.14 4.37 -12.62
N ASP A 59 -6.19 5.68 -12.86
CA ASP A 59 -7.26 6.32 -13.65
C ASP A 59 -7.17 6.01 -15.15
N LEU A 60 -6.01 5.54 -15.62
CA LEU A 60 -5.78 5.13 -17.00
C LEU A 60 -6.17 3.67 -17.29
N GLY A 61 -6.67 2.94 -16.29
CA GLY A 61 -7.03 1.51 -16.34
C GLY A 61 -8.52 1.22 -16.43
#